data_AF-A0A2T6ZDH5-F1
#
_entry.id   AF-A0A2T6ZDH5-F1
#
_cell.length_a   1.000
_cell.length_b   1.000
_cell.length_c   1.000
_cell.angle_alpha   90.00
_cell.angle_beta   90.00
_cell.angle_gamma   90.00
#
_symmetry.space_group_name_H-M   'P 1'
#
loop_
_entity.id
_entity.type
_entity.pdbx_description
1 polymer ?
#
loop_
_entity_poly.entity_id
_entity_poly.type
_entity_poly.pdbx_seq_one_letter_code
_entity_poly.pdbx_strand_id
1 'polypeptide(L)'
;MIDNSPPPPFPLPTPDPDSKRHATSAASLDFGCTNNSLEWKYVLIKWTSFACAIVNCLCAGSILLFSLWAPTFQQKLGFSQMQVNAISIAGELGMYLPVPIFGYICDTYGPAKLSLLSSAFFCPAYLLAAHAFANQLPFPVMVLAFVFVGMGTSSMYFAGVTTSAKNFTGNRGLALSLPIAAFGLSSLWQSQLVSRVFTNEATGELAIAAIFRAYSVFLVVIGILGALGLKVIKSDGEISRTGERDNLLEGGQSSGSPSYGTIGRGVVGEEVTEKRPLINNATREFLGDNTMWFFAAGVFLVTGPGEAFINNASFFFSFLSA
;
A
#
# COMPACT_ATOMS: atom_id res chain seq x y z
N MET A 1 7.76 -85.55 -25.13
CA MET A 1 6.36 -85.10 -25.04
C MET A 1 6.34 -83.73 -24.38
N ILE A 2 6.27 -82.64 -25.15
CA ILE A 2 5.42 -81.48 -24.85
C ILE A 2 5.09 -80.87 -26.22
N ASP A 3 3.82 -80.99 -26.59
CA ASP A 3 3.16 -80.46 -27.78
C ASP A 3 2.99 -78.94 -27.62
N ASN A 4 3.48 -78.14 -28.57
CA ASN A 4 3.37 -76.68 -28.57
C ASN A 4 2.71 -76.23 -29.89
N SER A 5 1.44 -76.55 -30.01
CA SER A 5 0.56 -76.00 -31.05
C SER A 5 -0.06 -74.68 -30.56
N PRO A 6 -0.01 -73.57 -31.33
CA PRO A 6 -0.50 -72.26 -30.90
C PRO A 6 -2.05 -72.18 -30.89
N PRO A 7 -2.67 -71.41 -29.97
CA PRO A 7 -4.12 -71.25 -29.87
C PRO A 7 -4.70 -70.35 -31.00
N PRO A 8 -6.01 -70.52 -31.32
CA PRO A 8 -6.67 -69.88 -32.46
C PRO A 8 -6.89 -68.36 -32.28
N PRO A 9 -7.05 -67.61 -33.40
CA PRO A 9 -7.21 -66.16 -33.36
C PRO A 9 -8.55 -65.71 -32.77
N PHE A 10 -8.49 -64.67 -31.94
CA PHE A 10 -9.65 -64.02 -31.31
C PHE A 10 -10.63 -63.42 -32.34
N PRO A 11 -11.94 -63.38 -32.05
CA PRO A 11 -12.92 -62.76 -32.93
C PRO A 11 -12.76 -61.22 -32.95
N LEU A 12 -12.86 -60.63 -34.13
CA LEU A 12 -12.91 -59.17 -34.32
C LEU A 12 -14.19 -58.60 -33.68
N PRO A 13 -14.12 -57.53 -32.86
CA PRO A 13 -15.30 -56.87 -32.32
C PRO A 13 -16.13 -56.22 -33.45
N THR A 14 -17.43 -56.48 -33.45
CA THR A 14 -18.44 -55.77 -34.25
C THR A 14 -18.53 -54.31 -33.81
N PRO A 15 -18.80 -53.35 -34.72
CA PRO A 15 -18.85 -51.94 -34.34
C PRO A 15 -20.13 -51.62 -33.58
N ASP A 16 -19.99 -51.12 -32.35
CA ASP A 16 -21.09 -50.51 -31.58
C ASP A 16 -21.65 -49.28 -32.32
N PRO A 17 -22.97 -49.15 -32.47
CA PRO A 17 -23.60 -48.01 -33.14
C PRO A 17 -23.61 -46.71 -32.31
N ASP A 18 -23.06 -46.70 -31.08
CA ASP A 18 -23.07 -45.55 -30.17
C ASP A 18 -21.71 -44.82 -30.01
N SER A 19 -20.77 -45.02 -30.93
CA SER A 19 -19.55 -44.19 -31.00
C SER A 19 -19.80 -42.89 -31.78
N LYS A 20 -20.62 -42.00 -31.22
CA LYS A 20 -20.67 -40.60 -31.64
C LYS A 20 -20.11 -39.72 -30.54
N ARG A 21 -18.85 -39.29 -30.76
CA ARG A 21 -18.20 -38.03 -30.36
C ARG A 21 -16.80 -38.31 -29.81
N HIS A 22 -15.84 -38.46 -30.70
CA HIS A 22 -14.50 -37.87 -30.56
C HIS A 22 -13.89 -37.79 -31.95
N ALA A 23 -14.46 -36.92 -32.79
CA ALA A 23 -13.73 -36.38 -33.92
C ALA A 23 -12.74 -35.38 -33.34
N THR A 24 -11.47 -35.80 -33.23
CA THR A 24 -10.34 -34.94 -32.96
C THR A 24 -10.32 -33.87 -34.06
N SER A 25 -10.90 -32.71 -33.76
CA SER A 25 -10.70 -31.52 -34.56
C SER A 25 -9.21 -31.23 -34.48
N ALA A 26 -8.50 -31.55 -35.56
CA ALA A 26 -7.14 -31.06 -35.77
C ALA A 26 -7.25 -29.53 -35.83
N ALA A 27 -7.15 -28.90 -34.65
CA ALA A 27 -6.88 -27.49 -34.54
C ALA A 27 -5.49 -27.32 -35.16
N SER A 28 -5.48 -26.82 -36.40
CA SER A 28 -4.33 -26.18 -37.00
C SER A 28 -3.70 -25.29 -35.93
N LEU A 29 -2.47 -25.63 -35.54
CA LEU A 29 -1.61 -24.82 -34.71
C LEU A 29 -1.30 -23.55 -35.50
N ASP A 30 -2.20 -22.57 -35.41
CA ASP A 30 -1.86 -21.19 -35.69
C ASP A 30 -0.87 -20.75 -34.60
N PHE A 31 0.40 -20.85 -34.94
CA PHE A 31 1.49 -20.17 -34.24
C PHE A 31 1.31 -18.65 -34.48
N GLY A 32 0.29 -18.09 -33.83
CA GLY A 32 -0.02 -16.67 -33.84
C GLY A 32 1.07 -15.91 -33.09
N CYS A 33 2.05 -15.41 -33.85
CA CYS A 33 3.10 -14.49 -33.40
C CYS A 33 2.53 -13.10 -33.09
N THR A 34 1.50 -13.01 -32.24
CA THR A 34 0.79 -11.77 -31.92
C THR A 34 0.50 -11.57 -30.42
N ASN A 35 0.67 -12.59 -29.56
CA ASN A 35 0.44 -12.45 -28.12
C ASN A 35 1.65 -11.96 -27.30
N ASN A 36 2.88 -12.04 -27.80
CA ASN A 36 4.05 -11.65 -27.00
C ASN A 36 4.11 -10.13 -26.72
N SER A 37 3.70 -9.28 -27.67
CA SER A 37 3.86 -7.83 -27.50
C SER A 37 2.90 -7.24 -26.45
N LEU A 38 1.72 -7.82 -26.28
CA LEU A 38 0.73 -7.41 -25.28
C LEU A 38 1.16 -7.85 -23.88
N GLU A 39 1.55 -9.12 -23.71
CA GLU A 39 2.05 -9.66 -22.44
C GLU A 39 3.28 -8.89 -21.91
N TRP A 40 4.26 -8.60 -22.77
CA TRP A 40 5.44 -7.82 -22.38
C TRP A 40 5.07 -6.39 -21.96
N LYS A 41 4.10 -5.74 -22.61
CA LYS A 41 3.62 -4.40 -22.21
C LYS A 41 2.95 -4.44 -20.84
N TYR A 42 2.13 -5.46 -20.54
CA TYR A 42 1.50 -5.61 -19.22
C TYR A 42 2.53 -5.84 -18.11
N VAL A 43 3.50 -6.70 -18.36
CA VAL A 43 4.61 -6.96 -17.43
C VAL A 43 5.42 -5.69 -17.19
N LEU A 44 5.77 -4.96 -18.25
CA LEU A 44 6.51 -3.69 -18.13
C LEU A 44 5.74 -2.67 -17.30
N ILE A 45 4.45 -2.43 -17.60
CA ILE A 45 3.63 -1.47 -16.85
C ILE A 45 3.55 -1.88 -15.37
N LYS A 46 3.38 -3.18 -15.08
CA LYS A 46 3.32 -3.70 -13.71
C LYS A 46 4.62 -3.42 -12.93
N TRP A 47 5.78 -3.68 -13.52
CA TRP A 47 7.07 -3.41 -12.89
C TRP A 47 7.38 -1.90 -12.79
N THR A 48 7.00 -1.10 -13.78
CA THR A 48 7.13 0.36 -13.71
C THR A 48 6.25 0.95 -12.61
N SER A 49 4.99 0.49 -12.46
CA SER A 49 4.12 0.89 -11.36
C SER A 49 4.71 0.51 -10.00
N PHE A 50 5.37 -0.65 -9.91
CA PHE A 50 6.04 -1.10 -8.69
C PHE A 50 7.25 -0.24 -8.32
N ALA A 51 8.10 0.06 -9.30
CA ALA A 51 9.22 0.97 -9.11
C ALA A 51 8.74 2.36 -8.67
N CYS A 52 7.65 2.87 -9.27
CA CYS A 52 7.03 4.12 -8.88
C CYS A 52 6.49 4.07 -7.44
N ALA A 53 5.87 2.96 -7.03
CA ALA A 53 5.42 2.75 -5.65
C ALA A 53 6.58 2.80 -4.64
N ILE A 54 7.71 2.16 -4.96
CA ILE A 54 8.91 2.21 -4.12
C ILE A 54 9.43 3.64 -4.01
N VAL A 55 9.53 4.37 -5.12
CA VAL A 55 9.98 5.77 -5.12
C VAL A 55 9.06 6.65 -4.28
N ASN A 56 7.73 6.50 -4.41
CA ASN A 56 6.76 7.21 -3.57
C ASN A 56 7.00 6.94 -2.09
N CYS A 57 7.11 5.67 -1.70
CA CYS A 57 7.36 5.29 -0.30
C CYS A 57 8.73 5.81 0.20
N LEU A 58 9.77 5.77 -0.64
CA LEU A 58 11.11 6.28 -0.32
C LEU A 58 11.15 7.80 -0.11
N CYS A 59 10.18 8.54 -0.65
CA CYS A 59 10.06 9.99 -0.49
C CYS A 59 9.08 10.38 0.63
N ALA A 60 8.06 9.57 0.89
CA ALA A 60 6.98 9.89 1.84
C ALA A 60 7.45 10.08 3.29
N GLY A 61 8.54 9.44 3.72
CA GLY A 61 8.97 9.47 5.12
C GLY A 61 9.73 10.73 5.54
N SER A 62 9.31 11.90 5.04
CA SER A 62 9.83 13.19 5.48
C SER A 62 9.51 13.46 6.96
N ILE A 63 8.37 12.98 7.46
CA ILE A 63 7.97 13.14 8.87
C ILE A 63 8.96 12.48 9.86
N LEU A 64 9.67 11.44 9.42
CA LEU A 64 10.68 10.73 10.22
C LEU A 64 11.92 11.60 10.54
N LEU A 65 12.09 12.72 9.84
CA LEU A 65 13.19 13.65 10.08
C LEU A 65 12.85 14.65 11.21
N PHE A 66 11.76 14.46 11.96
CA PHE A 66 11.33 15.38 13.01
C PHE A 66 12.43 15.78 13.98
N SER A 67 13.22 14.79 14.38
CA SER A 67 14.35 14.95 15.29
C SER A 67 15.41 15.94 14.77
N LEU A 68 15.55 16.11 13.46
CA LEU A 68 16.56 16.99 12.86
C LEU A 68 16.26 18.48 13.10
N TRP A 69 14.99 18.88 13.10
CA TRP A 69 14.58 20.27 13.29
C TRP A 69 14.02 20.58 14.68
N ALA A 70 13.69 19.55 15.47
CA ALA A 70 13.29 19.68 16.88
C ALA A 70 14.19 20.64 17.71
N PRO A 71 15.54 20.55 17.69
CA PRO A 71 16.38 21.46 18.47
C PRO A 71 16.29 22.91 17.95
N THR A 72 16.15 23.10 16.64
CA THR A 72 16.04 24.43 16.04
C THR A 72 14.73 25.13 16.42
N PHE A 73 13.65 24.37 16.62
CA PHE A 73 12.40 24.92 17.15
C PHE A 73 12.56 25.46 18.58
N GLN A 74 13.37 24.80 19.41
CA GLN A 74 13.63 25.28 20.77
C GLN A 74 14.49 26.55 20.76
N GLN A 75 15.56 26.56 19.96
CA GLN A 75 16.51 27.68 19.92
C GLN A 75 15.93 28.94 19.26
N LYS A 76 15.20 28.81 18.12
CA LYS A 76 14.72 29.96 17.33
C LYS A 76 13.30 30.39 17.65
N LEU A 77 12.42 29.46 18.04
CA LEU A 77 11.02 29.77 18.39
C LEU A 77 10.77 29.79 19.90
N GLY A 78 11.76 29.41 20.72
CA GLY A 78 11.62 29.35 22.17
C GLY A 78 10.60 28.31 22.66
N PHE A 79 10.25 27.32 21.83
CA PHE A 79 9.28 26.29 22.21
C PHE A 79 9.84 25.38 23.30
N SER A 80 8.99 25.04 24.26
CA SER A 80 9.36 24.07 25.30
C SER A 80 9.48 22.66 24.73
N GLN A 81 10.23 21.78 25.41
CA GLN A 81 10.31 20.37 25.01
C GLN A 81 8.93 19.72 24.90
N MET A 82 8.01 20.06 25.80
CA MET A 82 6.62 19.56 25.76
C MET A 82 5.88 20.02 24.51
N GLN A 83 6.08 21.26 24.07
CA GLN A 83 5.49 21.77 22.83
C GLN A 83 6.09 21.09 21.60
N VAL A 84 7.41 20.95 21.52
CA VAL A 84 8.06 20.25 20.40
C VAL A 84 7.59 18.80 20.30
N ASN A 85 7.51 18.08 21.43
CA ASN A 85 6.99 16.72 21.46
C ASN A 85 5.51 16.66 21.06
N ALA A 86 4.70 17.63 21.48
CA ALA A 86 3.30 17.72 21.09
C ALA A 86 3.12 17.95 19.57
N ILE A 87 4.00 18.72 18.92
CA ILE A 87 3.99 18.88 17.46
C ILE A 87 4.25 17.53 16.77
N SER A 88 5.21 16.75 17.27
CA SER A 88 5.50 15.43 16.70
C SER A 88 4.32 14.47 16.85
N ILE A 89 3.79 14.35 18.07
CA ILE A 89 2.63 13.50 18.35
C ILE A 89 1.43 13.90 17.49
N ALA A 90 1.20 15.21 17.29
CA ALA A 90 0.12 15.67 16.43
C ALA A 90 0.33 15.27 14.96
N GLY A 91 1.57 15.31 14.47
CA GLY A 91 1.92 14.77 13.15
C GLY A 91 1.66 13.27 13.03
N GLU A 92 2.05 12.48 14.04
CA GLU A 92 1.79 11.04 14.11
C GLU A 92 0.28 10.74 14.16
N LEU A 93 -0.50 11.51 14.93
CA LEU A 93 -1.96 11.40 14.95
C LEU A 93 -2.57 11.72 13.58
N GLY A 94 -2.07 12.75 12.90
CA GLY A 94 -2.45 13.07 11.53
C GLY A 94 -2.09 11.97 10.53
N MET A 95 -1.05 11.19 10.82
CA MET A 95 -0.64 10.04 10.01
C MET A 95 -1.52 8.82 10.26
N TYR A 96 -1.80 8.47 11.51
CA TYR A 96 -2.47 7.22 11.89
C TYR A 96 -4.00 7.30 11.93
N LEU A 97 -4.59 8.40 12.40
CA LEU A 97 -6.05 8.52 12.56
C LEU A 97 -6.81 8.44 11.22
N PRO A 98 -6.35 9.09 10.14
CA PRO A 98 -7.06 9.08 8.85
C PRO A 98 -6.82 7.83 8.02
N VAL A 99 -6.01 6.88 8.49
CA VAL A 99 -5.64 5.66 7.76
C VAL A 99 -6.84 4.87 7.23
N PRO A 100 -7.90 4.58 8.02
CA PRO A 100 -9.06 3.84 7.51
C PRO A 100 -9.78 4.60 6.38
N ILE A 101 -9.84 5.93 6.48
CA ILE A 101 -10.47 6.80 5.48
C ILE A 101 -9.65 6.76 4.19
N PHE A 102 -8.33 6.89 4.28
CA PHE A 102 -7.44 6.81 3.12
C PHE A 102 -7.43 5.42 2.49
N GLY A 103 -7.54 4.35 3.28
CA GLY A 103 -7.73 2.99 2.79
C GLY A 103 -9.02 2.87 1.97
N TYR A 104 -10.14 3.34 2.50
CA TYR A 104 -11.42 3.36 1.79
C TYR A 104 -11.35 4.17 0.48
N ILE A 105 -10.72 5.35 0.51
CA ILE A 105 -10.53 6.19 -0.69
C ILE A 105 -9.62 5.47 -1.71
N CYS A 106 -8.56 4.78 -1.25
CA CYS A 106 -7.67 4.01 -2.12
C CYS A 106 -8.41 2.90 -2.86
N ASP A 107 -9.32 2.24 -2.17
CA ASP A 107 -10.07 1.11 -2.71
C ASP A 107 -11.19 1.54 -3.66
N THR A 108 -11.82 2.69 -3.40
CA THR A 108 -12.92 3.21 -4.23
C THR A 108 -12.43 4.02 -5.43
N TYR A 109 -11.49 4.94 -5.22
CA TYR A 109 -11.03 5.89 -6.25
C TYR A 109 -9.71 5.47 -6.92
N GLY A 110 -9.01 4.50 -6.35
CA GLY A 110 -7.73 4.00 -6.81
C GLY A 110 -6.52 4.73 -6.20
N PRO A 111 -5.34 4.10 -6.19
CA PRO A 111 -4.13 4.63 -5.55
C PRO A 111 -3.56 5.86 -6.25
N ALA A 112 -3.75 6.00 -7.57
CA ALA A 112 -3.30 7.18 -8.32
C ALA A 112 -3.90 8.49 -7.78
N LYS A 113 -5.22 8.52 -7.56
CA LYS A 113 -5.91 9.70 -7.03
C LYS A 113 -5.54 9.96 -5.57
N LEU A 114 -5.30 8.91 -4.80
CA LEU A 114 -4.82 9.03 -3.43
C LEU A 114 -3.41 9.68 -3.39
N SER A 115 -2.51 9.27 -4.28
CA SER A 115 -1.20 9.93 -4.42
C SER A 115 -1.32 11.41 -4.78
N LEU A 116 -2.27 11.79 -5.63
CA LEU A 116 -2.52 13.21 -5.94
C LEU A 116 -3.07 13.97 -4.73
N LEU A 117 -3.95 13.35 -3.95
CA LEU A 117 -4.48 13.93 -2.71
C LEU A 117 -3.36 14.22 -1.71
N SER A 118 -2.32 13.37 -1.64
CA SER A 118 -1.15 13.64 -0.80
C SER A 118 -0.44 14.95 -1.14
N SER A 119 -0.32 15.30 -2.44
CA SER A 119 0.25 16.58 -2.88
C SER A 119 -0.56 17.77 -2.38
N ALA A 120 -1.90 17.63 -2.35
CA ALA A 120 -2.81 18.67 -1.86
C ALA A 120 -2.67 18.90 -0.35
N PHE A 121 -2.25 17.88 0.42
CA PHE A 121 -1.93 18.05 1.85
C PHE A 121 -0.49 18.56 2.06
N PHE A 122 0.49 17.99 1.38
CA PHE A 122 1.90 18.34 1.58
C PHE A 122 2.23 19.77 1.19
N CYS A 123 1.67 20.27 0.08
CA CYS A 123 1.93 21.63 -0.39
C CYS A 123 1.61 22.69 0.68
N PRO A 124 0.35 22.83 1.14
CA PRO A 124 0.01 23.81 2.17
C PRO A 124 0.65 23.48 3.51
N ALA A 125 0.84 22.21 3.86
CA ALA A 125 1.45 21.82 5.14
C ALA A 125 2.87 22.38 5.30
N TYR A 126 3.73 22.12 4.31
CA TYR A 126 5.12 22.57 4.36
C TYR A 126 5.27 24.08 4.10
N LEU A 127 4.42 24.68 3.29
CA LEU A 127 4.40 26.14 3.13
C LEU A 127 3.96 26.83 4.42
N LEU A 128 2.93 26.31 5.08
CA LEU A 128 2.47 26.80 6.38
C LEU A 128 3.55 26.64 7.45
N ALA A 129 4.24 25.50 7.49
CA ALA A 129 5.37 25.28 8.40
C ALA A 129 6.53 26.27 8.13
N ALA A 130 6.87 26.51 6.85
CA ALA A 130 7.90 27.47 6.48
C ALA A 130 7.53 28.90 6.88
N HIS A 131 6.28 29.30 6.64
CA HIS A 131 5.76 30.60 7.01
C HIS A 131 5.67 30.78 8.53
N ALA A 132 5.26 29.72 9.24
CA ALA A 132 5.20 29.69 10.69
C ALA A 132 6.58 29.84 11.33
N PHE A 133 7.60 29.18 10.76
CA PHE A 133 8.97 29.32 11.21
C PHE A 133 9.54 30.72 10.91
N ALA A 134 9.31 31.27 9.72
CA ALA A 134 9.84 32.57 9.32
C ALA A 134 9.27 33.74 10.12
N ASN A 135 7.97 33.71 10.42
CA ASN A 135 7.27 34.78 11.15
C ASN A 135 7.09 34.50 12.64
N GLN A 136 7.69 33.42 13.16
CA GLN A 136 7.56 33.00 14.56
C GLN A 136 6.09 32.89 15.00
N LEU A 137 5.26 32.27 14.17
CA LEU A 137 3.83 32.09 14.43
C LEU A 137 3.57 31.21 15.67
N PRO A 138 2.39 31.35 16.31
CA PRO A 138 2.10 30.64 17.54
C PRO A 138 2.07 29.12 17.33
N PHE A 139 2.41 28.41 18.41
CA PHE A 139 2.49 26.95 18.51
C PHE A 139 1.37 26.16 17.78
N PRO A 140 0.07 26.51 17.89
CA PRO A 140 -1.01 25.77 17.24
C PRO A 140 -0.92 25.73 15.70
N VAL A 141 -0.32 26.75 15.08
CA VAL A 141 -0.15 26.79 13.62
C VAL A 141 0.87 25.74 13.18
N MET A 142 1.94 25.57 13.95
CA MET A 142 2.94 24.53 13.69
C MET A 142 2.35 23.13 13.89
N VAL A 143 1.56 22.93 14.96
CA VAL A 143 0.82 21.69 15.20
C VAL A 143 -0.07 21.35 14.01
N LEU A 144 -0.88 22.30 13.55
CA LEU A 144 -1.78 22.12 12.40
C LEU A 144 -1.02 21.76 11.13
N ALA A 145 0.12 22.42 10.88
CA ALA A 145 0.97 22.12 9.73
C ALA A 145 1.46 20.66 9.76
N PHE A 146 1.97 20.19 10.90
CA PHE A 146 2.47 18.82 11.06
C PHE A 146 1.36 17.76 10.98
N VAL A 147 0.15 18.06 11.44
CA VAL A 147 -1.03 17.19 11.24
C VAL A 147 -1.30 16.98 9.74
N PHE A 148 -1.23 18.03 8.93
CA PHE A 148 -1.38 17.90 7.47
C PHE A 148 -0.19 17.21 6.81
N VAL A 149 1.04 17.38 7.31
CA VAL A 149 2.20 16.58 6.88
C VAL A 149 1.92 15.10 7.12
N GLY A 150 1.44 14.72 8.30
CA GLY A 150 1.06 13.34 8.62
C GLY A 150 0.00 12.77 7.66
N MET A 151 -1.04 13.56 7.37
CA MET A 151 -2.08 13.17 6.40
C MET A 151 -1.53 12.94 4.98
N GLY A 152 -0.63 13.82 4.53
CA GLY A 152 0.05 13.65 3.24
C GLY A 152 0.88 12.37 3.21
N THR A 153 1.64 12.11 4.28
CA THR A 153 2.51 10.95 4.41
C THR A 153 1.74 9.64 4.34
N SER A 154 0.69 9.49 5.15
CA SER A 154 -0.10 8.25 5.12
C SER A 154 -0.80 8.06 3.79
N SER A 155 -1.36 9.11 3.19
CA SER A 155 -1.98 9.05 1.86
C SER A 155 -0.99 8.58 0.77
N MET A 156 0.21 9.16 0.71
CA MET A 156 1.25 8.78 -0.26
C MET A 156 1.76 7.34 -0.02
N TYR A 157 1.97 6.97 1.25
CA TYR A 157 2.42 5.64 1.64
C TYR A 157 1.39 4.56 1.28
N PHE A 158 0.10 4.77 1.61
CA PHE A 158 -0.97 3.84 1.27
C PHE A 158 -1.16 3.68 -0.24
N ALA A 159 -0.97 4.75 -1.01
CA ALA A 159 -1.02 4.67 -2.48
C ALA A 159 0.05 3.70 -3.03
N GLY A 160 1.28 3.78 -2.52
CA GLY A 160 2.38 2.89 -2.93
C GLY A 160 2.15 1.44 -2.49
N VAL A 161 1.87 1.23 -1.20
CA VAL A 161 1.68 -0.11 -0.61
C VAL A 161 0.51 -0.84 -1.26
N THR A 162 -0.64 -0.17 -1.43
CA THR A 162 -1.83 -0.77 -2.07
C THR A 162 -1.58 -1.11 -3.54
N THR A 163 -0.85 -0.27 -4.27
CA THR A 163 -0.48 -0.55 -5.67
C THR A 163 0.36 -1.82 -5.77
N SER A 164 1.36 -1.97 -4.89
CA SER A 164 2.20 -3.17 -4.84
C SER A 164 1.40 -4.42 -4.47
N ALA A 165 0.49 -4.31 -3.50
CA ALA A 165 -0.38 -5.41 -3.08
C ALA A 165 -1.28 -5.91 -4.21
N LYS A 166 -1.90 -4.97 -4.94
CA LYS A 166 -2.83 -5.27 -6.04
C LYS A 166 -2.11 -5.77 -7.28
N ASN A 167 -0.91 -5.26 -7.58
CA ASN A 167 -0.15 -5.70 -8.75
C ASN A 167 0.50 -7.09 -8.58
N PHE A 168 0.87 -7.51 -7.37
CA PHE A 168 1.54 -8.78 -7.11
C PHE A 168 0.75 -9.68 -6.16
N THR A 169 -0.17 -10.49 -6.72
CA THR A 169 -1.03 -11.39 -5.94
C THR A 169 -0.40 -12.73 -5.57
N GLY A 170 0.62 -13.19 -6.32
CA GLY A 170 1.32 -14.44 -6.05
C GLY A 170 2.22 -14.38 -4.80
N ASN A 171 3.00 -13.31 -4.67
CA ASN A 171 3.93 -13.08 -3.55
C ASN A 171 3.62 -11.75 -2.85
N ARG A 172 2.39 -11.61 -2.34
CA ARG A 172 1.90 -10.37 -1.72
C ARG A 172 2.82 -9.86 -0.61
N GLY A 173 3.31 -10.76 0.26
CA GLY A 173 4.20 -10.40 1.36
C GLY A 173 5.51 -9.74 0.91
N LEU A 174 6.19 -10.31 -0.10
CA LEU A 174 7.43 -9.76 -0.64
C LEU A 174 7.20 -8.45 -1.41
N ALA A 175 6.06 -8.33 -2.10
CA ALA A 175 5.71 -7.09 -2.81
C ALA A 175 5.38 -5.95 -1.85
N LEU A 176 4.84 -6.25 -0.66
CA LEU A 176 4.55 -5.27 0.39
C LEU A 176 5.80 -4.89 1.18
N SER A 177 6.68 -5.84 1.49
CA SER A 177 7.85 -5.57 2.33
C SER A 177 8.83 -4.57 1.72
N LEU A 178 8.97 -4.54 0.39
CA LEU A 178 9.88 -3.63 -0.31
C LEU A 178 9.49 -2.14 -0.16
N PRO A 179 8.25 -1.70 -0.50
CA PRO A 179 7.80 -0.33 -0.23
C PRO A 179 7.86 0.05 1.26
N ILE A 180 7.54 -0.88 2.17
CA ILE A 180 7.62 -0.65 3.62
C ILE A 180 9.08 -0.39 4.04
N ALA A 181 10.01 -1.21 3.57
CA ALA A 181 11.44 -1.03 3.82
C ALA A 181 11.96 0.27 3.21
N ALA A 182 11.49 0.64 2.01
CA ALA A 182 11.84 1.89 1.36
C ALA A 182 11.37 3.12 2.16
N PHE A 183 10.17 3.05 2.75
CA PHE A 183 9.69 4.08 3.67
C PHE A 183 10.57 4.19 4.92
N GLY A 184 10.99 3.08 5.53
CA GLY A 184 11.94 3.12 6.65
C GLY A 184 13.30 3.73 6.26
N LEU A 185 13.80 3.37 5.07
CA LEU A 185 15.08 3.85 4.53
C LEU A 185 15.05 5.34 4.14
N SER A 186 13.86 5.93 3.97
CA SER A 186 13.72 7.33 3.56
C SER A 186 14.43 8.29 4.51
N SER A 187 14.32 8.02 5.82
CA SER A 187 14.93 8.83 6.88
C SER A 187 16.45 8.98 6.70
N LEU A 188 17.13 7.91 6.27
CA LEU A 188 18.58 7.88 6.11
C LEU A 188 19.03 8.76 4.94
N TRP A 189 18.49 8.54 3.73
CA TRP A 189 18.97 9.31 2.58
C TRP A 189 18.53 10.78 2.66
N GLN A 190 17.33 11.04 3.18
CA GLN A 190 16.82 12.40 3.33
C GLN A 190 17.60 13.18 4.38
N SER A 191 17.96 12.58 5.53
CA SER A 191 18.77 13.26 6.54
C SER A 191 20.17 13.61 6.02
N GLN A 192 20.74 12.75 5.17
CA GLN A 192 22.00 13.03 4.48
C GLN A 192 21.85 14.15 3.44
N LEU A 193 20.76 14.15 2.68
CA LEU A 193 20.47 15.23 1.73
C LEU A 193 20.33 16.57 2.46
N VAL A 194 19.54 16.60 3.53
CA VAL A 194 19.29 17.83 4.31
C VAL A 194 20.60 18.34 4.91
N SER A 195 21.37 17.46 5.55
CA SER A 195 22.63 17.82 6.20
C SER A 195 23.70 18.32 5.22
N ARG A 196 23.69 17.89 3.94
CA ARG A 196 24.65 18.36 2.94
C ARG A 196 24.21 19.60 2.17
N VAL A 197 22.92 19.71 1.84
CA VAL A 197 22.42 20.75 0.95
C VAL A 197 21.96 21.99 1.72
N PHE A 198 21.46 21.83 2.94
CA PHE A 198 20.78 22.89 3.68
C PHE A 198 21.46 23.29 5.00
N THR A 199 22.66 22.76 5.25
CA THR A 199 23.51 23.21 6.35
C THR A 199 24.37 24.35 5.86
N ASN A 200 24.34 25.47 6.57
CA ASN A 200 25.16 26.62 6.23
C ASN A 200 26.63 26.36 6.64
N GLU A 201 27.56 26.40 5.70
CA GLU A 201 28.99 26.12 5.96
C GLU A 201 29.62 27.11 6.96
N ALA A 202 29.08 28.32 7.07
CA ALA A 202 29.63 29.36 7.94
C ALA A 202 29.15 29.26 9.39
N THR A 203 27.95 28.74 9.64
CA THR A 203 27.34 28.70 10.99
C THR A 203 27.03 27.29 11.49
N GLY A 204 27.06 26.29 10.61
CA GLY A 204 26.60 24.93 10.92
C GLY A 204 25.09 24.83 11.15
N GLU A 205 24.33 25.92 10.98
CA GLU A 205 22.88 25.93 11.23
C GLU A 205 22.09 25.44 10.01
N LEU A 206 21.02 24.69 10.28
CA LEU A 206 20.07 24.24 9.26
C LEU A 206 19.09 25.35 8.86
N ALA A 207 18.96 25.58 7.56
CA ALA A 207 18.01 26.55 7.00
C ALA A 207 16.58 25.99 6.93
N ILE A 208 15.92 25.80 8.08
CA ILE A 208 14.60 25.14 8.21
C ILE A 208 13.53 25.71 7.25
N ALA A 209 13.41 27.03 7.13
CA ALA A 209 12.44 27.63 6.21
C ALA A 209 12.74 27.34 4.72
N ALA A 210 14.00 27.16 4.35
CA ALA A 210 14.37 26.73 3.00
C ALA A 210 14.10 25.24 2.80
N ILE A 211 14.41 24.41 3.80
CA ILE A 211 14.13 22.98 3.82
C ILE A 211 12.63 22.74 3.62
N PHE A 212 11.76 23.37 4.41
CA PHE A 212 10.31 23.20 4.29
C PHE A 212 9.78 23.67 2.93
N ARG A 213 10.27 24.79 2.39
CA ARG A 213 9.91 25.20 1.02
C ARG A 213 10.34 24.18 -0.04
N ALA A 214 11.54 23.63 0.09
CA ALA A 214 12.03 22.58 -0.82
C ALA A 214 11.18 21.31 -0.73
N TYR A 215 10.84 20.87 0.48
CA TYR A 215 9.96 19.71 0.71
C TYR A 215 8.55 19.90 0.16
N SER A 216 7.99 21.11 0.25
CA SER A 216 6.68 21.42 -0.36
C SER A 216 6.69 21.12 -1.86
N VAL A 217 7.71 21.58 -2.59
CA VAL A 217 7.83 21.34 -4.03
C VAL A 217 8.17 19.88 -4.33
N PHE A 218 9.14 19.32 -3.61
CA PHE A 218 9.62 17.95 -3.80
C PHE A 218 8.49 16.92 -3.64
N LEU A 219 7.74 16.97 -2.54
CA LEU A 219 6.67 16.01 -2.26
C LEU A 219 5.46 16.20 -3.17
N VAL A 220 5.20 17.43 -3.65
CA VAL A 220 4.19 17.66 -4.70
C VAL A 220 4.59 16.98 -5.99
N VAL A 221 5.84 17.14 -6.44
CA VAL A 221 6.37 16.48 -7.65
C VAL A 221 6.26 14.97 -7.51
N ILE A 222 6.68 14.41 -6.38
CA ILE A 222 6.56 12.95 -6.15
C ILE A 222 5.10 12.50 -6.12
N GLY A 223 4.21 13.23 -5.45
CA GLY A 223 2.79 12.85 -5.41
C GLY A 223 2.11 12.89 -6.79
N ILE A 224 2.49 13.84 -7.66
CA ILE A 224 2.06 13.91 -9.06
C ILE A 224 2.67 12.75 -9.87
N LEU A 225 3.97 12.46 -9.71
CA LEU A 225 4.62 11.33 -10.36
C LEU A 225 3.96 10.01 -9.96
N GLY A 226 3.62 9.85 -8.68
CA GLY A 226 2.83 8.73 -8.17
C GLY A 226 1.44 8.67 -8.77
N ALA A 227 0.75 9.81 -8.94
CA ALA A 227 -0.56 9.83 -9.58
C ALA A 227 -0.51 9.36 -11.05
N LEU A 228 0.60 9.63 -11.75
CA LEU A 228 0.79 9.20 -13.13
C LEU A 228 1.31 7.76 -13.24
N GLY A 229 2.15 7.33 -12.30
CA GLY A 229 2.87 6.06 -12.33
C GLY A 229 2.18 4.91 -11.58
N LEU A 230 1.33 5.18 -10.59
CA LEU A 230 0.62 4.14 -9.82
C LEU A 230 -0.59 3.62 -10.59
N LYS A 231 -0.33 2.79 -11.60
CA LYS A 231 -1.37 2.05 -12.31
C LYS A 231 -1.55 0.66 -11.71
N VAL A 232 -2.77 0.37 -11.27
CA VAL A 232 -3.20 -0.96 -10.87
C VAL A 232 -3.71 -1.69 -12.10
N ILE A 233 -3.05 -2.80 -12.46
CA ILE A 233 -3.50 -3.67 -13.55
C ILE A 233 -4.31 -4.80 -12.93
N LYS A 234 -5.62 -4.82 -13.18
CA LYS A 234 -6.48 -5.94 -12.80
C LYS A 234 -6.47 -6.94 -13.95
N SER A 235 -5.83 -8.10 -13.77
CA SER A 235 -5.84 -9.15 -14.79
C SER A 235 -7.13 -9.96 -14.68
N ASP A 236 -7.81 -10.23 -15.81
CA ASP A 236 -9.15 -10.85 -15.84
C ASP A 236 -9.20 -12.24 -15.17
N GLY A 237 -8.08 -12.97 -15.11
CA GLY A 237 -7.98 -14.23 -14.37
C GLY A 237 -7.99 -14.09 -12.83
N GLU A 238 -7.84 -12.86 -12.31
CA GLU A 238 -7.83 -12.58 -10.86
C GLU A 238 -9.21 -12.25 -10.31
N ILE A 239 -10.18 -11.90 -11.17
CA ILE A 239 -11.59 -11.76 -10.81
C ILE A 239 -12.12 -13.13 -10.36
N SER A 240 -11.78 -14.20 -11.07
CA SER A 240 -12.14 -15.58 -10.70
C SER A 240 -11.50 -16.02 -9.39
N ARG A 241 -10.18 -15.81 -9.17
CA ARG A 241 -9.51 -16.25 -7.93
C ARG A 241 -9.89 -15.45 -6.69
N THR A 242 -10.17 -14.15 -6.84
CA THR A 242 -10.66 -13.33 -5.71
C THR A 242 -12.10 -13.69 -5.41
N GLY A 243 -12.94 -13.88 -6.44
CA GLY A 243 -14.31 -14.37 -6.28
C GLY A 243 -14.38 -15.79 -5.68
N GLU A 244 -13.47 -16.70 -6.05
CA GLU A 244 -13.37 -18.03 -5.45
C GLU A 244 -12.93 -17.99 -3.99
N ARG A 245 -11.99 -17.11 -3.62
CA ARG A 245 -11.61 -16.93 -2.20
C ARG A 245 -12.74 -16.31 -1.39
N ASP A 246 -13.41 -15.30 -1.94
CA ASP A 246 -14.57 -14.69 -1.29
C ASP A 246 -15.70 -15.73 -1.13
N ASN A 247 -15.96 -16.55 -2.16
CA ASN A 247 -16.91 -17.68 -2.13
C ASN A 247 -16.51 -18.81 -1.16
N LEU A 248 -15.20 -19.12 -1.01
CA LEU A 248 -14.73 -20.15 -0.08
C LEU A 248 -14.82 -19.71 1.39
N LEU A 249 -14.71 -18.41 1.64
CA LEU A 249 -14.94 -17.84 2.97
C LEU A 249 -16.45 -17.76 3.29
N GLU A 250 -17.30 -17.74 2.26
CA GLU A 250 -18.77 -17.72 2.39
C GLU A 250 -19.39 -19.13 2.40
N GLY A 251 -18.76 -20.12 1.77
CA GLY A 251 -19.21 -21.51 1.66
C GLY A 251 -19.11 -22.34 2.95
N GLY A 252 -18.63 -21.76 4.06
CA GLY A 252 -18.54 -22.43 5.35
C GLY A 252 -19.87 -22.60 6.10
N GLN A 253 -20.97 -22.02 5.60
CA GLN A 253 -22.29 -22.10 6.26
C GLN A 253 -23.44 -22.35 5.28
N SER A 254 -23.56 -23.58 4.78
CA SER A 254 -24.88 -24.12 4.40
C SER A 254 -24.91 -25.66 4.44
N SER A 255 -24.77 -26.24 5.62
CA SER A 255 -25.26 -27.61 5.86
C SER A 255 -26.73 -27.54 6.24
N GLY A 256 -27.64 -27.86 5.30
CA GLY A 256 -29.08 -27.83 5.57
C GLY A 256 -30.04 -28.09 4.40
N SER A 257 -29.89 -29.23 3.71
CA SER A 257 -30.92 -29.96 2.92
C SER A 257 -31.36 -29.49 1.51
N PRO A 258 -31.87 -30.43 0.66
CA PRO A 258 -31.66 -30.43 -0.80
C PRO A 258 -32.94 -30.19 -1.63
N SER A 259 -32.82 -29.69 -2.87
CA SER A 259 -33.80 -30.02 -3.92
C SER A 259 -33.39 -29.64 -5.36
N TYR A 260 -33.40 -30.67 -6.20
CA TYR A 260 -33.66 -30.79 -7.64
C TYR A 260 -33.81 -29.55 -8.55
N GLY A 261 -33.14 -29.59 -9.71
CA GLY A 261 -33.11 -28.53 -10.72
C GLY A 261 -34.35 -28.38 -11.59
N THR A 262 -34.35 -27.34 -12.43
CA THR A 262 -35.09 -27.22 -13.70
C THR A 262 -34.56 -26.02 -14.50
N ILE A 263 -34.40 -26.20 -15.81
CA ILE A 263 -34.13 -25.16 -16.81
C ILE A 263 -35.38 -24.30 -17.04
N GLY A 264 -35.24 -22.96 -17.08
CA GLY A 264 -36.33 -22.10 -17.57
C GLY A 264 -36.19 -20.59 -17.34
N ARG A 265 -35.62 -19.90 -18.32
CA ARG A 265 -36.10 -18.64 -18.93
C ARG A 265 -36.46 -17.43 -18.02
N GLY A 266 -35.53 -16.47 -17.99
CA GLY A 266 -35.72 -15.02 -18.18
C GLY A 266 -36.82 -14.27 -17.41
N VAL A 267 -36.41 -13.47 -16.42
CA VAL A 267 -37.02 -12.18 -16.09
C VAL A 267 -35.89 -11.22 -15.66
N VAL A 268 -35.84 -10.06 -16.33
CA VAL A 268 -35.03 -8.89 -15.96
C VAL A 268 -35.58 -8.36 -14.63
N GLY A 269 -34.76 -8.31 -13.58
CA GLY A 269 -35.13 -7.78 -12.28
C GLY A 269 -33.93 -7.12 -11.59
N GLU A 270 -34.06 -5.80 -11.40
CA GLU A 270 -33.42 -4.95 -10.39
C GLU A 270 -32.00 -5.30 -9.91
N GLU A 271 -31.03 -4.44 -10.28
CA GLU A 271 -29.81 -4.25 -9.49
C GLU A 271 -30.17 -3.71 -8.09
N VAL A 272 -30.49 -4.60 -7.17
CA VAL A 272 -30.39 -4.31 -5.75
C VAL A 272 -28.91 -4.10 -5.47
N THR A 273 -28.52 -2.84 -5.24
CA THR A 273 -27.20 -2.49 -4.70
C THR A 273 -27.09 -3.11 -3.32
N GLU A 274 -26.59 -4.34 -3.27
CA GLU A 274 -26.33 -5.06 -2.03
C GLU A 274 -25.26 -4.27 -1.26
N LYS A 275 -25.70 -3.59 -0.20
CA LYS A 275 -24.83 -2.89 0.74
C LYS A 275 -23.97 -3.94 1.43
N ARG A 276 -22.82 -4.25 0.85
CA ARG A 276 -21.77 -5.04 1.51
C ARG A 276 -21.49 -4.38 2.86
N PRO A 277 -21.75 -5.04 4.00
CA PRO A 277 -21.42 -4.47 5.30
C PRO A 277 -19.93 -4.13 5.33
N LEU A 278 -19.58 -2.96 5.87
CA LEU A 278 -18.19 -2.45 5.97
C LEU A 278 -17.23 -3.40 6.70
N ILE A 279 -17.77 -4.41 7.40
CA ILE A 279 -17.03 -5.36 8.21
C ILE A 279 -17.42 -6.77 7.75
N ASN A 280 -16.45 -7.49 7.18
CA ASN A 280 -16.60 -8.89 6.79
C ASN A 280 -16.76 -9.78 8.05
N ASN A 281 -17.47 -10.91 7.97
CA ASN A 281 -17.59 -11.86 9.08
C ASN A 281 -16.20 -12.36 9.52
N ALA A 282 -15.26 -12.54 8.60
CA ALA A 282 -13.86 -12.84 8.90
C ALA A 282 -13.18 -11.75 9.74
N THR A 283 -13.54 -10.47 9.53
CA THR A 283 -13.05 -9.36 10.35
C THR A 283 -13.65 -9.41 11.76
N ARG A 284 -14.93 -9.77 11.92
CA ARG A 284 -15.55 -9.94 13.25
C ARG A 284 -14.92 -11.11 14.02
N GLU A 285 -14.62 -12.21 13.34
CA GLU A 285 -13.94 -13.36 13.92
C GLU A 285 -12.51 -13.01 14.34
N PHE A 286 -11.78 -12.26 13.50
CA PHE A 286 -10.45 -11.74 13.83
C PHE A 286 -10.44 -10.79 15.04
N LEU A 287 -11.43 -9.91 15.17
CA LEU A 287 -11.57 -9.03 16.35
C LEU A 287 -11.97 -9.77 17.64
N GLY A 288 -12.52 -10.98 17.52
CA GLY A 288 -12.91 -11.82 18.65
C GLY A 288 -11.79 -12.70 19.21
N ASP A 289 -10.67 -12.85 18.48
CA ASP A 289 -9.55 -13.69 18.92
C ASP A 289 -8.71 -12.99 19.99
N ASN A 290 -8.59 -13.61 21.16
CA ASN A 290 -7.78 -13.09 22.27
C ASN A 290 -6.28 -13.00 21.90
N THR A 291 -5.80 -13.88 21.01
CA THR A 291 -4.41 -13.87 20.54
C THR A 291 -4.09 -12.61 19.75
N MET A 292 -5.06 -12.11 18.97
CA MET A 292 -4.96 -10.86 18.24
C MET A 292 -4.79 -9.67 19.19
N TRP A 293 -5.53 -9.65 20.31
CA TRP A 293 -5.41 -8.58 21.31
C TRP A 293 -4.08 -8.60 22.07
N PHE A 294 -3.52 -9.76 22.38
CA PHE A 294 -2.18 -9.85 22.96
C PHE A 294 -1.10 -9.38 21.97
N PHE A 295 -1.22 -9.74 20.69
CA PHE A 295 -0.33 -9.25 19.65
C PHE A 295 -0.45 -7.73 19.47
N ALA A 296 -1.68 -7.20 19.39
CA ALA A 296 -1.94 -5.77 19.30
C ALA A 296 -1.39 -5.00 20.51
N ALA A 297 -1.56 -5.54 21.72
CA ALA A 297 -0.97 -4.97 22.93
C ALA A 297 0.57 -4.96 22.88
N GLY A 298 1.19 -6.03 22.38
CA GLY A 298 2.64 -6.09 22.17
C GLY A 298 3.13 -5.04 21.17
N VAL A 299 2.47 -4.92 20.02
CA VAL A 299 2.79 -3.89 19.01
C VAL A 299 2.61 -2.48 19.58
N PHE A 300 1.52 -2.24 20.31
CA PHE A 300 1.25 -0.94 20.92
C PHE A 300 2.30 -0.56 21.96
N LEU A 301 2.68 -1.50 22.82
CA LEU A 301 3.68 -1.29 23.88
C LEU A 301 5.07 -1.06 23.30
N VAL A 302 5.42 -1.65 22.16
CA VAL A 302 6.70 -1.42 21.48
C VAL A 302 6.71 -0.12 20.67
N THR A 303 5.60 0.24 20.03
CA THR A 303 5.52 1.41 19.15
C THR A 303 5.68 2.73 19.94
N GLY A 304 5.01 2.86 21.09
CA GLY A 304 5.06 4.09 21.89
C GLY A 304 6.47 4.52 22.34
N PRO A 305 7.26 3.64 22.97
CA PRO A 305 8.66 3.91 23.33
C PRO A 305 9.56 4.16 22.13
N GLY A 306 9.32 3.47 21.00
CA GLY A 306 10.07 3.66 19.76
C GLY A 306 9.91 5.08 19.19
N GLU A 307 8.68 5.57 19.09
CA GLU A 307 8.39 6.93 18.62
C GLU A 307 8.91 7.99 19.61
N ALA A 308 8.77 7.74 20.92
CA ALA A 308 9.34 8.61 21.95
C ALA A 308 10.87 8.69 21.88
N PHE A 309 11.54 7.57 21.55
CA PHE A 309 12.98 7.56 21.33
C PHE A 309 13.36 8.36 20.08
N ILE A 310 12.68 8.14 18.94
CA ILE A 310 12.95 8.87 17.69
C ILE A 310 12.83 10.39 17.89
N ASN A 311 11.78 10.83 18.58
CA ASN A 311 11.52 12.24 18.82
C ASN A 311 12.52 12.90 19.79
N ASN A 312 13.04 12.14 20.77
CA ASN A 312 14.00 12.67 21.74
C ASN A 312 15.48 12.34 21.40
N ALA A 313 15.75 11.52 20.39
CA ALA A 313 17.11 11.06 20.05
C ALA A 313 18.07 12.24 19.75
N SER A 314 17.60 13.28 19.07
CA SER A 314 18.45 14.45 18.77
C SER A 314 18.87 15.24 20.01
N PHE A 315 18.07 15.21 21.08
CA PHE A 315 18.45 15.79 22.36
C PHE A 315 19.61 15.01 23.00
N PHE A 316 19.58 13.67 22.93
CA PHE A 316 20.66 12.82 23.48
C PHE A 316 22.00 13.00 22.74
N PHE A 317 21.98 13.08 21.40
CA PHE A 317 23.22 13.30 20.64
C PHE A 317 23.85 14.68 20.87
N SER A 318 23.03 15.70 21.15
CA SER A 318 23.53 17.04 21.48
C SER A 318 24.29 17.07 22.81
N PHE A 319 23.95 16.19 23.76
CA PHE A 319 24.63 16.05 25.05
C PHE A 319 25.95 15.27 24.97
N LEU A 320 26.11 14.41 23.95
CA LEU A 320 27.31 13.61 23.74
C LEU A 320 28.42 14.36 22.96
N SER A 321 28.07 15.50 22.36
CA SER A 321 28.97 16.36 21.59
C SER A 321 29.45 17.61 22.37
N ALA A 322 29.09 17.72 23.65
CA ALA A 322 29.56 18.76 24.57
C ALA A 322 30.56 18.16 25.58
#